data_AF-A0A9E0TQ05-F1
#
_entry.id   AF-A0A9E0TQ05-F1
#
_cell.length_a   1.000
_cell.length_b   1.000
_cell.length_c   1.000
_cell.angle_alpha   90.00
_cell.angle_beta   90.00
_cell.angle_gamma   90.00
#
_symmetry.space_group_name_H-M   'P 1'
#
loop_
_entity.id
_entity.type
_entity.pdbx_description
1 polymer ?
#
loop_
_entity_poly.entity_id
_entity_poly.type
_entity_poly.pdbx_seq_one_letter_code
_entity_poly.pdbx_strand_id
1 'polypeptide(L)'
;MNPLLAFKYSHLRAAFIALTLGCTAGFLPAQTVLIGNLGGLPAGSSASERNELWLMPDAESQVGLGITTGSTPITVGALNISLRVFGLTDPQTFESGIYSDNGGKPGTQLAGFNPISVAGDPVGATVYTTTLTAGSFALAANTNYWIVGHDGGGGLYWVVPTNSTPASTVGITYQGMLESFDTGATWGTLSNYSYNNVGFDLIEGAPIPEPATYAAFGGVVALGFALWRRRRAAA
;
A
#
# COMPACT_ATOMS: atom_id res chain seq x y z
N MET A 1 -21.17 68.23 -1.88
CA MET A 1 -20.91 66.77 -1.90
C MET A 1 -19.45 66.56 -2.26
N ASN A 2 -18.64 66.05 -1.32
CA ASN A 2 -17.18 65.95 -1.47
C ASN A 2 -16.78 64.62 -2.13
N PRO A 3 -16.10 64.62 -3.30
CA PRO A 3 -15.68 63.39 -3.99
C PRO A 3 -14.45 62.69 -3.38
N LEU A 4 -13.91 63.18 -2.28
CA LEU A 4 -12.65 62.70 -1.69
C LEU A 4 -12.77 61.46 -0.78
N LEU A 5 -13.95 60.89 -0.61
CA LEU A 5 -14.17 59.70 0.23
C LEU A 5 -14.25 58.37 -0.56
N ALA A 6 -14.26 58.39 -1.89
CA ALA A 6 -14.42 57.18 -2.69
C ALA A 6 -13.12 56.37 -2.90
N PHE A 7 -11.95 56.91 -2.56
CA PHE A 7 -10.65 56.29 -2.90
C PHE A 7 -10.01 55.42 -1.80
N LYS A 8 -10.58 55.35 -0.60
CA LYS A 8 -9.95 54.61 0.52
C LYS A 8 -10.34 53.13 0.66
N TYR A 9 -11.29 52.62 -0.12
CA TYR A 9 -11.80 51.25 0.05
C TYR A 9 -11.49 50.27 -1.11
N SER A 10 -10.74 50.68 -2.13
CA SER A 10 -10.40 49.79 -3.27
C SER A 10 -9.20 48.87 -3.02
N HIS A 11 -8.35 49.16 -2.03
CA HIS A 11 -7.12 48.39 -1.78
C HIS A 11 -7.29 47.19 -0.83
N LEU A 12 -8.43 47.08 -0.14
CA LEU A 12 -8.73 45.95 0.75
C LEU A 12 -9.28 44.71 0.01
N ARG A 13 -9.78 44.86 -1.22
CA ARG A 13 -10.31 43.72 -2.01
C ARG A 13 -9.22 42.95 -2.78
N ALA A 14 -8.09 43.59 -3.09
CA ALA A 14 -6.99 42.93 -3.81
C ALA A 14 -6.12 42.03 -2.92
N ALA A 15 -6.13 42.24 -1.60
CA ALA A 15 -5.34 41.43 -0.66
C ALA A 15 -5.97 40.07 -0.32
N PHE A 16 -7.30 39.92 -0.51
CA PHE A 16 -8.01 38.68 -0.21
C PHE A 16 -8.06 37.67 -1.36
N ILE A 17 -7.85 38.12 -2.61
CA ILE A 17 -7.83 37.24 -3.78
C ILE A 17 -6.44 36.62 -4.02
N ALA A 18 -5.37 37.21 -3.49
CA ALA A 18 -4.02 36.67 -3.61
C ALA A 18 -3.68 35.59 -2.56
N LEU A 19 -4.53 35.39 -1.54
CA LEU A 19 -4.30 34.38 -0.50
C LEU A 19 -5.05 33.06 -0.76
N THR A 20 -6.03 33.05 -1.66
CA THR A 20 -6.81 31.84 -2.00
C THR A 20 -6.18 30.97 -3.10
N LEU A 21 -5.08 31.40 -3.71
CA LEU A 21 -4.31 30.61 -4.69
C LEU A 21 -3.15 29.81 -4.07
N GLY A 22 -2.93 29.92 -2.75
CA GLY A 22 -1.80 29.28 -2.06
C GLY A 22 -2.12 27.97 -1.32
N CYS A 23 -3.39 27.57 -1.25
CA CYS A 23 -3.82 26.35 -0.57
C CYS A 23 -4.26 25.28 -1.56
N THR A 24 -3.40 24.94 -2.53
CA THR A 24 -3.30 23.51 -2.89
C THR A 24 -2.52 22.85 -1.75
N ALA A 25 -3.18 22.67 -0.61
CA ALA A 25 -2.75 21.68 0.37
C ALA A 25 -2.48 20.41 -0.44
N GLY A 26 -1.24 19.92 -0.38
CA GLY A 26 -0.80 18.78 -1.16
C GLY A 26 -1.80 17.66 -0.98
N PHE A 27 -2.63 17.45 -2.00
CA PHE A 27 -3.34 16.20 -2.18
C PHE A 27 -2.22 15.20 -2.39
N LEU A 28 -1.79 14.54 -1.31
CA LEU A 28 -1.08 13.29 -1.47
C LEU A 28 -2.00 12.45 -2.35
N PRO A 29 -1.58 12.04 -3.56
CA PRO A 29 -2.42 11.20 -4.39
C PRO A 29 -2.82 9.98 -3.55
N ALA A 30 -4.08 9.57 -3.69
CA ALA A 30 -4.54 8.31 -3.11
C ALA A 30 -3.55 7.21 -3.52
N GLN A 31 -3.09 6.40 -2.55
CA GLN A 31 -2.14 5.33 -2.84
C GLN A 31 -2.71 4.40 -3.92
N THR A 32 -1.92 4.16 -4.97
CA THR A 32 -2.33 3.31 -6.09
C THR A 32 -2.24 1.84 -5.68
N VAL A 33 -3.35 1.09 -5.81
CA VAL A 33 -3.28 -0.38 -5.74
C VAL A 33 -2.67 -0.88 -7.04
N LEU A 34 -1.48 -1.45 -6.97
CA LEU A 34 -0.72 -1.96 -8.11
C LEU A 34 -1.35 -3.24 -8.65
N ILE A 35 -1.63 -4.18 -7.76
CA ILE A 35 -2.30 -5.44 -8.02
C ILE A 35 -3.01 -5.92 -6.76
N GLY A 36 -4.21 -6.45 -6.89
CA GLY A 36 -4.94 -6.96 -5.75
C GLY A 36 -6.36 -7.40 -6.06
N ASN A 37 -7.03 -7.91 -5.05
CA ASN A 37 -8.40 -8.39 -5.13
C ASN A 37 -9.25 -8.00 -3.90
N LEU A 38 -8.76 -7.10 -3.03
CA LEU A 38 -9.55 -6.59 -1.91
C LEU A 38 -10.52 -5.48 -2.34
N GLY A 39 -10.19 -4.73 -3.40
CA GLY A 39 -10.93 -3.56 -3.92
C GLY A 39 -12.37 -3.79 -4.43
N GLY A 40 -12.94 -4.98 -4.23
CA GLY A 40 -14.35 -5.29 -4.50
C GLY A 40 -15.22 -5.42 -3.25
N LEU A 41 -14.68 -5.22 -2.04
CA LEU A 41 -15.39 -5.48 -0.79
C LEU A 41 -15.89 -4.20 -0.11
N PRO A 42 -17.18 -4.09 0.24
CA PRO A 42 -17.66 -2.97 1.04
C PRO A 42 -17.00 -3.01 2.43
N ALA A 43 -16.58 -1.82 2.90
CA ALA A 43 -16.11 -1.63 4.26
C ALA A 43 -17.18 -2.14 5.25
N GLY A 44 -16.80 -3.07 6.14
CA GLY A 44 -17.71 -3.67 7.13
C GLY A 44 -18.43 -4.96 6.70
N SER A 45 -18.06 -5.57 5.56
CA SER A 45 -18.55 -6.91 5.19
C SER A 45 -18.06 -7.99 6.17
N SER A 46 -18.98 -8.57 6.93
CA SER A 46 -18.72 -9.68 7.85
C SER A 46 -18.38 -10.96 7.11
N ALA A 47 -17.49 -11.77 7.71
CA ALA A 47 -16.91 -12.97 7.10
C ALA A 47 -17.88 -14.13 6.84
N SER A 48 -19.17 -14.02 7.19
CA SER A 48 -20.14 -15.10 7.02
C SER A 48 -20.39 -15.51 5.56
N GLU A 49 -19.95 -14.71 4.59
CA GLU A 49 -20.03 -15.02 3.16
C GLU A 49 -18.70 -15.51 2.54
N ARG A 50 -17.64 -15.69 3.35
CA ARG A 50 -16.28 -15.99 2.85
C ARG A 50 -15.93 -17.46 3.05
N ASN A 51 -15.44 -18.12 1.99
CA ASN A 51 -14.82 -19.43 2.11
C ASN A 51 -13.52 -19.29 2.89
N GLU A 52 -13.44 -19.95 4.04
CA GLU A 52 -12.25 -19.95 4.89
C GLU A 52 -11.24 -20.95 4.35
N LEU A 53 -10.00 -20.51 4.18
CA LEU A 53 -8.92 -21.34 3.67
C LEU A 53 -7.87 -21.55 4.77
N TRP A 54 -7.75 -22.81 5.21
CA TRP A 54 -6.68 -23.27 6.10
C TRP A 54 -5.37 -23.36 5.29
N LEU A 55 -4.56 -22.30 5.33
CA LEU A 55 -3.29 -22.25 4.58
C LEU A 55 -2.05 -22.39 5.46
N MET A 56 -2.17 -22.25 6.78
CA MET A 56 -1.02 -22.27 7.69
C MET A 56 -1.32 -23.10 8.93
N PRO A 57 -1.28 -24.45 8.82
CA PRO A 57 -1.50 -25.32 9.97
C PRO A 57 -0.45 -25.15 11.07
N ASP A 58 0.74 -24.64 10.73
CA ASP A 58 1.89 -24.55 11.62
C ASP A 58 2.82 -23.37 11.27
N ALA A 59 3.78 -23.12 12.16
CA ALA A 59 4.79 -22.07 12.03
C ALA A 59 5.79 -22.29 10.89
N GLU A 60 5.78 -23.45 10.25
CA GLU A 60 6.68 -23.78 9.14
C GLU A 60 6.02 -23.53 7.77
N SER A 61 4.71 -23.30 7.78
CA SER A 61 3.92 -23.04 6.60
C SER A 61 4.22 -21.66 6.02
N GLN A 62 4.29 -21.55 4.70
CA GLN A 62 4.45 -20.27 3.99
C GLN A 62 3.57 -20.24 2.74
N VAL A 63 3.08 -19.05 2.40
CA VAL A 63 2.30 -18.82 1.18
C VAL A 63 3.00 -17.79 0.33
N GLY A 64 3.25 -18.14 -0.93
CA GLY A 64 3.86 -17.28 -1.93
C GLY A 64 2.86 -16.86 -3.00
N LEU A 65 2.81 -15.57 -3.31
CA LEU A 65 2.03 -14.96 -4.38
C LEU A 65 2.97 -14.52 -5.50
N GLY A 66 2.88 -15.14 -6.67
CA GLY A 66 3.74 -14.85 -7.80
C GLY A 66 3.22 -13.66 -8.61
N ILE A 67 4.11 -12.75 -8.99
CA ILE A 67 3.81 -11.63 -9.87
C ILE A 67 4.91 -11.44 -10.92
N THR A 68 4.54 -10.90 -12.08
CA THR A 68 5.47 -10.42 -13.10
C THR A 68 5.20 -8.95 -13.35
N THR A 69 6.22 -8.10 -13.22
CA THR A 69 6.10 -6.68 -13.54
C THR A 69 5.99 -6.44 -15.05
N GLY A 70 5.32 -5.35 -15.43
CA GLY A 70 5.25 -4.89 -16.81
C GLY A 70 6.56 -4.24 -17.29
N SER A 71 6.49 -3.52 -18.41
CA SER A 71 7.66 -2.91 -19.05
C SER A 71 8.25 -1.70 -18.30
N THR A 72 7.55 -1.20 -17.29
CA THR A 72 8.00 -0.07 -16.46
C THR A 72 8.33 -0.55 -15.04
N PRO A 73 9.43 -0.08 -14.44
CA PRO A 73 9.68 -0.30 -13.02
C PRO A 73 8.57 0.30 -12.16
N ILE A 74 8.26 -0.36 -11.04
CA ILE A 74 7.18 0.03 -10.13
C ILE A 74 7.73 0.07 -8.71
N THR A 75 7.29 1.03 -7.91
CA THR A 75 7.69 1.13 -6.51
C THR A 75 6.59 0.60 -5.61
N VAL A 76 6.90 -0.38 -4.78
CA VAL A 76 6.01 -0.90 -3.73
C VAL A 76 6.32 -0.18 -2.42
N GLY A 77 5.30 0.08 -1.59
CA GLY A 77 5.50 0.61 -0.24
C GLY A 77 4.69 -0.11 0.84
N ALA A 78 3.54 -0.68 0.48
CA ALA A 78 2.68 -1.35 1.45
C ALA A 78 2.01 -2.60 0.87
N LEU A 79 1.55 -3.44 1.78
CA LEU A 79 0.77 -4.65 1.52
C LEU A 79 -0.48 -4.58 2.40
N ASN A 80 -1.65 -4.64 1.77
CA ASN A 80 -2.89 -4.98 2.46
C ASN A 80 -3.12 -6.48 2.35
N ILE A 81 -3.59 -7.08 3.43
CA ILE A 81 -3.79 -8.52 3.52
C ILE A 81 -5.00 -8.85 4.39
N SER A 82 -5.84 -9.77 3.93
CA SER A 82 -7.03 -10.22 4.67
C SER A 82 -6.70 -11.48 5.48
N LEU A 83 -6.62 -11.32 6.80
CA LEU A 83 -6.26 -12.39 7.73
C LEU A 83 -7.36 -12.64 8.75
N ARG A 84 -7.37 -13.85 9.31
CA ARG A 84 -8.19 -14.26 10.44
C ARG A 84 -7.36 -15.16 11.36
N VAL A 85 -7.67 -15.13 12.65
CA VAL A 85 -7.23 -16.14 13.61
C VAL A 85 -8.45 -16.99 13.97
N PHE A 86 -8.30 -18.31 14.04
CA PHE A 86 -9.39 -19.21 14.45
C PHE A 86 -8.95 -20.08 15.62
N GLY A 87 -9.77 -20.11 16.67
CA GLY A 87 -9.57 -20.99 17.82
C GLY A 87 -8.42 -20.57 18.76
N LEU A 88 -7.77 -19.43 18.52
CA LEU A 88 -6.72 -18.89 19.37
C LEU A 88 -7.14 -17.54 19.96
N THR A 89 -6.95 -17.39 21.27
CA THR A 89 -7.21 -16.16 22.02
C THR A 89 -6.01 -15.22 22.02
N ASP A 90 -4.80 -15.76 21.83
CA ASP A 90 -3.58 -14.99 21.86
C ASP A 90 -3.29 -14.37 20.47
N PRO A 91 -2.84 -13.10 20.41
CA PRO A 91 -2.45 -12.47 19.17
C PRO A 91 -1.37 -13.26 18.44
N GLN A 92 -1.50 -13.36 17.12
CA GLN A 92 -0.53 -14.00 16.24
C GLN A 92 0.29 -12.95 15.51
N THR A 93 1.54 -13.28 15.20
CA THR A 93 2.41 -12.41 14.39
C THR A 93 2.39 -12.91 12.94
N PHE A 94 2.10 -11.99 12.02
CA PHE A 94 2.25 -12.24 10.59
C PHE A 94 3.49 -11.49 10.07
N GLU A 95 4.31 -12.21 9.34
CA GLU A 95 5.50 -11.69 8.68
C GLU A 95 5.37 -11.87 7.17
N SER A 96 5.95 -10.94 6.41
CA SER A 96 5.95 -11.04 4.95
C SER A 96 7.14 -10.33 4.32
N GLY A 97 7.43 -10.69 3.07
CA GLY A 97 8.50 -10.08 2.30
C GLY A 97 8.31 -10.21 0.79
N ILE A 98 9.14 -9.47 0.07
CA ILE A 98 9.31 -9.57 -1.38
C ILE A 98 10.54 -10.43 -1.63
N TYR A 99 10.39 -11.45 -2.47
CA TYR A 99 11.41 -12.45 -2.78
C TYR A 99 11.69 -12.45 -4.28
N SER A 100 12.94 -12.75 -4.64
CA SER A 100 13.30 -13.00 -6.03
C SER A 100 12.60 -14.24 -6.56
N ASP A 101 12.39 -14.33 -7.87
CA ASP A 101 12.05 -15.60 -8.51
C ASP A 101 13.31 -16.48 -8.69
N ASN A 102 13.17 -17.76 -8.39
CA ASN A 102 14.17 -18.81 -8.61
C ASN A 102 13.55 -19.98 -9.37
N GLY A 103 13.28 -19.76 -10.65
CA GLY A 103 12.72 -20.79 -11.54
C GLY A 103 11.24 -21.04 -11.29
N GLY A 104 10.45 -19.98 -11.11
CA GLY A 104 9.02 -20.06 -10.83
C GLY A 104 8.70 -20.37 -9.37
N LYS A 105 9.64 -20.09 -8.44
CA LYS A 105 9.50 -20.30 -6.99
C LYS A 105 10.14 -19.15 -6.22
N PRO A 106 9.69 -18.85 -4.99
CA PRO A 106 10.38 -17.90 -4.12
C PRO A 106 11.85 -18.27 -3.91
N GLY A 107 12.74 -17.28 -4.03
CA GLY A 107 14.18 -17.39 -3.87
C GLY A 107 14.68 -16.64 -2.63
N THR A 108 15.59 -15.68 -2.82
CA THR A 108 16.13 -14.87 -1.72
C THR A 108 15.19 -13.71 -1.40
N GLN A 109 15.02 -13.40 -0.11
CA GLN A 109 14.29 -12.21 0.31
C GLN A 109 15.03 -10.94 -0.12
N LEU A 110 14.34 -10.07 -0.84
CA LEU A 110 14.84 -8.78 -1.34
C LEU A 110 14.40 -7.61 -0.45
N ALA A 111 13.20 -7.71 0.13
CA ALA A 111 12.66 -6.71 1.05
C ALA A 111 11.73 -7.34 2.09
N GLY A 112 11.68 -6.76 3.29
CA GLY A 112 10.80 -7.16 4.38
C GLY A 112 9.73 -6.12 4.67
N PHE A 113 8.51 -6.59 4.97
CA PHE A 113 7.47 -5.77 5.56
C PHE A 113 7.60 -5.80 7.09
N ASN A 114 7.09 -4.75 7.75
CA ASN A 114 7.02 -4.72 9.19
C ASN A 114 6.05 -5.82 9.69
N PRO A 115 6.41 -6.61 10.71
CA PRO A 115 5.49 -7.60 11.27
C PRO A 115 4.20 -6.94 11.77
N ILE A 116 3.07 -7.61 11.61
CA ILE A 116 1.77 -7.15 12.12
C ILE A 116 1.28 -8.10 13.22
N SER A 117 0.67 -7.52 14.25
CA SER A 117 -0.04 -8.28 15.28
C SER A 117 -1.48 -8.47 14.82
N VAL A 118 -1.85 -9.71 14.57
CA VAL A 118 -3.22 -10.13 14.27
C VAL A 118 -3.88 -10.50 15.59
N ALA A 119 -4.93 -9.79 15.98
CA ALA A 119 -5.63 -10.08 17.23
C ALA A 119 -6.15 -11.52 17.23
N GLY A 120 -6.14 -12.19 18.39
CA GLY A 120 -6.80 -13.48 18.58
C GLY A 120 -8.33 -13.33 18.47
N ASP A 121 -8.98 -14.37 17.95
CA ASP A 121 -10.43 -14.46 17.76
C ASP A 121 -11.14 -13.19 17.22
N PRO A 122 -10.71 -12.61 16.08
CA PRO A 122 -11.51 -11.62 15.42
C PRO A 122 -12.73 -12.33 14.83
N VAL A 123 -13.93 -11.83 15.14
CA VAL A 123 -15.17 -12.28 14.50
C VAL A 123 -15.11 -11.93 13.01
N GLY A 124 -14.49 -12.82 12.23
CA GLY A 124 -14.29 -12.71 10.80
C GLY A 124 -12.94 -12.16 10.34
N ALA A 125 -12.68 -12.29 9.03
CA ALA A 125 -11.48 -11.74 8.42
C ALA A 125 -11.39 -10.21 8.56
N THR A 126 -10.17 -9.74 8.82
CA THR A 126 -9.82 -8.33 8.94
C THR A 126 -8.72 -8.02 7.94
N VAL A 127 -8.82 -6.86 7.28
CA VAL A 127 -7.74 -6.37 6.43
C VAL A 127 -6.73 -5.66 7.31
N TYR A 128 -5.49 -6.12 7.24
CA TYR A 128 -4.34 -5.50 7.88
C TYR A 128 -3.48 -4.83 6.82
N THR A 129 -2.87 -3.70 7.18
CA THR A 129 -1.91 -3.00 6.33
C THR A 129 -0.54 -3.09 6.98
N THR A 130 0.46 -3.52 6.21
CA THR A 130 1.87 -3.44 6.58
C THR A 130 2.66 -2.64 5.56
N THR A 131 3.73 -2.01 6.01
CA THR A 131 4.63 -1.18 5.19
C THR A 131 6.01 -1.83 5.12
N LEU A 132 6.74 -1.57 4.05
CA LEU A 132 8.12 -2.02 3.93
C LEU A 132 9.00 -1.37 5.01
N THR A 133 9.89 -2.14 5.62
CA THR A 133 10.81 -1.64 6.66
C THR A 133 11.76 -0.56 6.12
N ALA A 134 12.14 -0.67 4.84
CA ALA A 134 12.94 0.34 4.14
C ALA A 134 12.10 1.52 3.58
N GLY A 135 10.78 1.53 3.82
CA GLY A 135 9.83 2.52 3.29
C GLY A 135 9.30 2.18 1.89
N SER A 136 10.18 1.81 0.96
CA SER A 136 9.78 1.36 -0.38
C SER A 136 10.77 0.39 -1.02
N PHE A 137 10.32 -0.31 -2.07
CA PHE A 137 11.13 -1.22 -2.87
C PHE A 137 10.80 -1.07 -4.35
N ALA A 138 11.82 -0.92 -5.20
CA ALA A 138 11.66 -0.81 -6.64
C ALA A 138 11.69 -2.19 -7.30
N LEU A 139 10.56 -2.61 -7.84
CA LEU A 139 10.47 -3.78 -8.71
C LEU A 139 10.97 -3.40 -10.11
N ALA A 140 12.01 -4.08 -10.58
CA ALA A 140 12.49 -3.94 -11.96
C ALA A 140 11.42 -4.35 -12.97
N ALA A 141 11.45 -3.77 -14.17
CA ALA A 141 10.55 -4.11 -15.27
C ALA A 141 10.75 -5.57 -15.75
N ASN A 142 9.69 -6.18 -16.30
CA ASN A 142 9.68 -7.53 -16.88
C ASN A 142 10.34 -8.60 -16.00
N THR A 143 10.15 -8.50 -14.68
CA THR A 143 10.82 -9.35 -13.70
C THR A 143 9.78 -10.07 -12.83
N ASN A 144 10.05 -11.35 -12.54
CA ASN A 144 9.22 -12.16 -11.67
C ASN A 144 9.62 -11.94 -10.21
N TYR A 145 8.63 -11.80 -9.35
CA TYR A 145 8.79 -11.67 -7.90
C TYR A 145 7.75 -12.52 -7.18
N TRP A 146 8.04 -12.80 -5.92
CA TRP A 146 7.12 -13.47 -5.01
C TRP A 146 6.86 -12.60 -3.79
N ILE A 147 5.60 -12.47 -3.40
CA ILE A 147 5.22 -11.95 -2.09
C ILE A 147 4.99 -13.15 -1.20
N VAL A 148 5.86 -13.37 -0.22
CA VAL A 148 5.75 -14.51 0.69
C VAL A 148 5.26 -14.00 2.04
N GLY A 149 4.24 -14.64 2.59
CA GLY A 149 3.75 -14.40 3.94
C GLY A 149 3.81 -15.68 4.77
N HIS A 150 4.14 -15.53 6.05
CA HIS A 150 4.07 -16.61 7.00
C HIS A 150 3.64 -16.16 8.39
N ASP A 151 3.19 -17.11 9.20
CA ASP A 151 2.93 -16.86 10.61
C ASP A 151 4.18 -17.20 11.43
N GLY A 152 4.31 -16.56 12.60
CA GLY A 152 5.41 -16.82 13.53
C GLY A 152 5.09 -17.86 14.60
N GLY A 153 3.95 -18.57 14.52
CA GLY A 153 3.40 -19.27 15.69
C GLY A 153 2.29 -20.30 15.45
N GLY A 154 1.89 -20.56 14.20
CA GLY A 154 0.78 -21.45 13.86
C GLY A 154 -0.60 -20.85 14.18
N GLY A 155 -1.52 -20.90 13.23
CA GLY A 155 -2.94 -20.56 13.44
C GLY A 155 -3.42 -19.26 12.81
N LEU A 156 -2.68 -18.70 11.84
CA LEU A 156 -3.22 -17.70 10.93
C LEU A 156 -3.93 -18.33 9.73
N TYR A 157 -5.04 -17.71 9.38
CA TYR A 157 -5.90 -18.10 8.27
C TYR A 157 -5.91 -16.96 7.27
N TRP A 158 -5.59 -17.30 6.03
CA TRP A 158 -5.76 -16.39 4.93
C TRP A 158 -7.20 -16.48 4.45
N VAL A 159 -7.84 -15.33 4.31
CA VAL A 159 -9.25 -15.32 3.87
C VAL A 159 -9.35 -14.97 2.40
N VAL A 160 -10.11 -15.79 1.70
CA VAL A 160 -10.38 -15.69 0.28
C VAL A 160 -11.58 -14.75 0.07
N PRO A 161 -11.41 -13.57 -0.57
CA PRO A 161 -12.53 -12.91 -1.20
C PRO A 161 -13.06 -13.83 -2.30
N THR A 162 -14.37 -13.98 -2.39
CA THR A 162 -15.06 -14.88 -3.32
C THR A 162 -14.46 -14.83 -4.73
N ASN A 163 -13.68 -15.85 -5.09
CA ASN A 163 -13.21 -16.20 -6.44
C ASN A 163 -12.66 -15.07 -7.34
N SER A 164 -12.13 -13.97 -6.80
CA SER A 164 -11.54 -12.89 -7.61
C SER A 164 -10.03 -13.08 -7.78
N THR A 165 -9.63 -13.39 -9.02
CA THR A 165 -8.21 -13.32 -9.44
C THR A 165 -7.69 -11.90 -9.22
N PRO A 166 -6.49 -11.72 -8.63
CA PRO A 166 -5.87 -10.41 -8.48
C PRO A 166 -5.83 -9.65 -9.81
N ALA A 167 -6.41 -8.46 -9.80
CA ALA A 167 -6.44 -7.57 -10.94
C ALA A 167 -5.38 -6.48 -10.76
N SER A 168 -4.75 -6.10 -11.87
CA SER A 168 -3.68 -5.11 -11.90
C SER A 168 -4.14 -3.85 -12.60
N THR A 169 -3.74 -2.70 -12.06
CA THR A 169 -4.03 -1.38 -12.64
C THR A 169 -2.85 -0.81 -13.42
N VAL A 170 -1.67 -1.42 -13.29
CA VAL A 170 -0.37 -0.89 -13.78
C VAL A 170 0.44 -1.92 -14.59
N GLY A 171 -0.21 -2.96 -15.13
CA GLY A 171 0.44 -3.93 -16.02
C GLY A 171 1.25 -5.03 -15.33
N ILE A 172 1.16 -5.16 -14.01
CA ILE A 172 1.59 -6.38 -13.30
C ILE A 172 0.70 -7.56 -13.71
N THR A 173 1.27 -8.74 -13.92
CA THR A 173 0.55 -9.99 -14.17
C THR A 173 0.64 -10.90 -12.96
N TYR A 174 -0.47 -11.50 -12.56
CA TYR A 174 -0.51 -12.52 -11.51
C TYR A 174 -0.06 -13.87 -12.04
N GLN A 175 0.87 -14.54 -11.34
CA GLN A 175 1.43 -15.84 -11.73
C GLN A 175 0.84 -17.02 -10.94
N GLY A 176 0.00 -16.75 -9.96
CA GLY A 176 -0.60 -17.77 -9.10
C GLY A 176 0.05 -17.86 -7.73
N MET A 177 -0.24 -18.97 -7.04
CA MET A 177 0.14 -19.18 -5.65
C MET A 177 0.95 -20.46 -5.49
N LEU A 178 1.88 -20.43 -4.54
CA LEU A 178 2.58 -21.62 -4.06
C LEU A 178 2.48 -21.68 -2.54
N GLU A 179 2.58 -22.89 -2.02
CA GLU A 179 2.68 -23.15 -0.58
C GLU A 179 3.95 -23.94 -0.27
N SER A 180 4.45 -23.74 0.94
CA SER A 180 5.52 -24.51 1.54
C SER A 180 5.08 -24.93 2.94
N PHE A 181 5.49 -26.11 3.38
CA PHE A 181 5.28 -26.63 4.74
C PHE A 181 6.61 -26.90 5.45
N ASP A 182 7.70 -26.35 4.93
CA ASP A 182 9.06 -26.63 5.37
C ASP A 182 9.91 -25.36 5.35
N THR A 183 9.34 -24.23 5.78
CA THR A 183 9.99 -22.92 5.88
C THR A 183 10.55 -22.41 4.54
N GLY A 184 9.89 -22.75 3.44
CA GLY A 184 10.26 -22.32 2.10
C GLY A 184 11.33 -23.19 1.42
N ALA A 185 11.70 -24.34 2.01
CA ALA A 185 12.69 -25.25 1.41
C ALA A 185 12.14 -25.96 0.17
N THR A 186 10.85 -26.31 0.18
CA THR A 186 10.11 -26.84 -0.97
C THR A 186 8.83 -26.05 -1.20
N TRP A 187 8.51 -25.84 -2.48
CA TRP A 187 7.31 -25.14 -2.90
C TRP A 187 6.47 -26.04 -3.80
N GLY A 188 5.21 -26.20 -3.43
CA GLY A 188 4.20 -26.95 -4.15
C GLY A 188 3.07 -26.04 -4.65
N THR A 189 2.39 -26.49 -5.69
CA THR A 189 1.12 -25.89 -6.11
C THR A 189 0.03 -26.31 -5.12
N LEU A 190 -0.82 -25.37 -4.72
CA LEU A 190 -2.02 -25.63 -3.92
C LEU A 190 -2.91 -26.67 -4.64
N SER A 191 -2.97 -27.89 -4.12
CA SER A 191 -3.38 -29.07 -4.89
C SER A 191 -4.86 -29.44 -4.79
N ASN A 192 -5.66 -28.75 -3.99
CA ASN A 192 -7.08 -29.02 -3.85
C ASN A 192 -7.84 -27.71 -4.07
N TYR A 193 -9.07 -27.73 -4.63
CA TYR A 193 -10.03 -26.61 -4.80
C TYR A 193 -9.58 -25.29 -5.48
N SER A 194 -10.59 -24.46 -5.76
CA SER A 194 -10.62 -23.14 -6.43
C SER A 194 -9.79 -22.02 -5.75
N TYR A 195 -8.57 -22.33 -5.30
CA TYR A 195 -7.76 -21.63 -4.29
C TYR A 195 -6.76 -20.60 -4.82
N ASN A 196 -7.05 -19.95 -5.93
CA ASN A 196 -6.12 -18.99 -6.52
C ASN A 196 -6.19 -17.57 -5.92
N ASN A 197 -7.00 -17.34 -4.89
CA ASN A 197 -7.47 -15.99 -4.55
C ASN A 197 -7.37 -15.70 -3.06
N VAL A 198 -6.15 -15.67 -2.52
CA VAL A 198 -5.93 -15.00 -1.24
C VAL A 198 -6.23 -13.51 -1.36
N GLY A 199 -6.86 -12.91 -0.34
CA GLY A 199 -7.16 -11.49 -0.29
C GLY A 199 -5.92 -10.64 -0.02
N PHE A 200 -5.41 -9.93 -1.03
CA PHE A 200 -4.31 -8.97 -0.87
C PHE A 200 -4.45 -7.78 -1.82
N ASP A 201 -3.83 -6.66 -1.44
CA ASP A 201 -3.48 -5.57 -2.37
C ASP A 201 -2.01 -5.19 -2.17
N LEU A 202 -1.23 -5.16 -3.25
CA LEU A 202 0.08 -4.55 -3.27
C LEU A 202 -0.06 -3.07 -3.61
N ILE A 203 0.45 -2.21 -2.75
CA ILE A 203 0.22 -0.77 -2.83
C ILE A 203 1.52 -0.05 -3.21
N GLU A 204 1.38 0.92 -4.09
CA GLU A 204 2.47 1.79 -4.52
C GLU A 204 3.09 2.53 -3.34
N GLY A 205 4.41 2.60 -3.31
CA GLY A 205 5.10 3.47 -2.37
C GLY A 205 4.72 4.91 -2.62
N ALA A 206 4.52 5.70 -1.56
CA ALA A 206 4.29 7.13 -1.72
C ALA A 206 5.40 7.70 -2.62
N PRO A 207 5.08 8.42 -3.71
CA PRO A 207 6.10 9.04 -4.52
C PRO A 207 6.92 9.93 -3.60
N ILE A 208 8.22 9.65 -3.50
CA ILE A 208 9.15 10.50 -2.75
C ILE A 208 9.05 11.87 -3.43
N PRO A 209 8.60 12.95 -2.74
CA PRO A 209 8.43 14.23 -3.39
C PRO A 209 9.75 14.64 -4.02
N GLU A 210 9.74 14.87 -5.33
CA GLU A 210 10.98 15.23 -6.02
C GLU A 210 11.59 16.49 -5.37
N PRO A 211 12.93 16.63 -5.37
CA PRO A 211 13.59 17.85 -4.89
C PRO A 211 13.00 19.13 -5.50
N ALA A 212 12.46 19.06 -6.72
CA ALA A 212 11.78 20.15 -7.41
C ALA A 212 10.50 20.63 -6.70
N THR A 213 9.76 19.73 -6.05
CA THR A 213 8.56 20.07 -5.26
C THR A 213 8.94 20.92 -4.06
N TYR A 214 10.03 20.57 -3.37
CA TYR A 214 10.58 21.40 -2.28
C TYR A 214 11.14 22.74 -2.79
N ALA A 215 11.77 22.75 -3.96
CA ALA A 215 12.25 23.98 -4.60
C ALA A 215 11.09 24.93 -4.97
N ALA A 216 9.94 24.39 -5.41
CA ALA A 216 8.75 25.18 -5.70
C ALA A 216 8.19 25.85 -4.43
N PHE A 217 8.07 25.11 -3.32
CA PHE A 217 7.66 25.68 -2.03
C PHE A 217 8.68 26.72 -1.52
N GLY A 218 9.97 26.44 -1.63
CA GLY A 218 11.03 27.40 -1.30
C GLY A 218 10.95 28.68 -2.14
N GLY A 219 10.66 28.55 -3.44
CA GLY A 219 10.48 29.68 -4.36
C GLY A 219 9.28 30.56 -4.00
N VAL A 220 8.14 29.97 -3.63
CA VAL A 220 6.94 30.71 -3.21
C VAL A 220 7.18 31.47 -1.90
N VAL A 221 7.85 30.85 -0.92
CA VAL A 221 8.22 31.50 0.34
C VAL A 221 9.19 32.66 0.08
N ALA A 222 10.21 32.46 -0.76
CA ALA A 222 11.16 33.51 -1.12
C ALA A 222 10.48 34.68 -1.84
N LEU A 223 9.56 34.41 -2.76
CA LEU A 223 8.74 35.44 -3.44
C LEU A 223 7.86 36.21 -2.45
N GLY A 224 7.18 35.51 -1.53
CA GLY A 224 6.38 36.13 -0.47
C GLY A 224 7.21 37.06 0.42
N PHE A 225 8.41 36.60 0.82
CA PHE A 225 9.33 37.38 1.63
C PHE A 225 9.88 38.62 0.89
N ALA A 226 10.24 38.48 -0.39
CA ALA A 226 10.69 39.59 -1.22
C ALA A 226 9.60 40.67 -1.38
N LEU A 227 8.35 40.26 -1.61
CA LEU A 227 7.20 41.17 -1.70
C LEU A 227 6.93 41.88 -0.37
N TRP A 228 7.06 41.17 0.76
CA TRP A 228 6.91 41.75 2.09
C TRP A 228 7.98 42.82 2.39
N ARG A 229 9.25 42.54 2.10
CA ARG A 229 10.34 43.53 2.26
C ARG A 229 10.11 44.78 1.41
N ARG A 230 9.69 44.61 0.16
CA ARG A 230 9.46 45.75 -0.76
C ARG A 230 8.35 46.68 -0.26
N ARG A 231 7.32 46.14 0.39
CA ARG A 231 6.24 46.93 0.99
C ARG A 231 6.68 47.74 2.21
N ARG A 232 7.58 47.21 3.04
CA ARG A 232 8.10 47.93 4.22
C ARG A 232 9.06 49.07 3.87
N ALA A 233 9.72 49.02 2.73
CA ALA A 233 10.63 50.09 2.30
C ALA A 233 9.92 51.28 1.63
N ALA A 234 8.66 51.12 1.23
CA ALA A 234 7.86 52.14 0.55
C ALA A 234 6.84 52.85 1.48
N ALA A 235 6.79 52.46 2.75
CA ALA A 235 6.02 53.09 3.82
C ALA A 235 6.97 53.81 4.78
#